data_AF-A0A6B9YBW6-F1
#
_entry.id   AF-A0A6B9YBW6-F1
#
_cell.length_a   1.000
_cell.length_b   1.000
_cell.length_c   1.000
_cell.angle_alpha   90.00
_cell.angle_beta   90.00
_cell.angle_gamma   90.00
#
_symmetry.space_group_name_H-M   'P 1'
#
loop_
_entity.id
_entity.type
_entity.pdbx_description
1 polymer ?
#
loop_
_entity_poly.entity_id
_entity_poly.type
_entity_poly.pdbx_seq_one_letter_code
_entity_poly.pdbx_strand_id
1 'polypeptide(L)' 'MKQIFLIQTLMEFEQGRSLFDLIRFKQDVEDILGVKVELVTENSIHWTMKEDVLNGAIQL' A
#
# COMPACT_ATOMS: atom_id res chain seq x y z
N MET A 1 -22.45 -11.82 -8.89
CA MET A 1 -21.11 -12.07 -8.31
C MET A 1 -20.55 -10.73 -7.85
N LYS A 2 -20.10 -10.59 -6.60
CA LYS A 2 -19.38 -9.39 -6.16
C LYS A 2 -17.96 -9.47 -6.71
N GLN A 3 -17.55 -8.51 -7.53
CA GLN A 3 -16.16 -8.36 -7.94
C GLN A 3 -15.37 -7.85 -6.73
N ILE A 4 -14.32 -8.57 -6.32
CA ILE A 4 -13.40 -8.13 -5.27
C ILE A 4 -12.31 -7.30 -5.95
N PHE A 5 -12.15 -6.05 -5.54
CA PHE A 5 -11.05 -5.18 -5.96
C PHE A 5 -10.04 -5.08 -4.82
N LEU A 6 -8.76 -5.24 -5.14
CA LEU A 6 -7.63 -5.08 -4.23
C LEU A 6 -6.78 -3.92 -4.76
N ILE A 7 -6.47 -2.95 -3.91
CA ILE A 7 -5.59 -1.83 -4.24
C ILE A 7 -4.23 -2.06 -3.59
N GLN A 8 -3.17 -1.93 -4.38
CA GLN A 8 -1.79 -1.98 -3.91
C GLN A 8 -1.21 -0.57 -3.93
N THR A 9 -0.77 -0.07 -2.78
CA THR A 9 -0.25 1.29 -2.63
C THR A 9 1.19 1.25 -2.20
N LEU A 10 2.08 1.81 -3.03
CA LEU A 10 3.47 2.05 -2.69
C LEU A 10 3.59 3.40 -1.97
N MET A 11 4.21 3.41 -0.79
CA MET A 11 4.33 4.62 0.01
C MET A 11 5.62 4.70 0.81
N GLU A 12 6.06 5.94 1.05
CA GLU A 12 7.10 6.28 2.02
C GLU A 12 6.45 6.79 3.31
N PHE A 13 6.97 6.36 4.46
CA PHE A 13 6.52 6.82 5.76
C PHE A 13 7.56 7.72 6.39
N GLU A 14 7.09 8.76 7.08
CA GLU A 14 7.93 9.59 7.93
C GLU A 14 8.63 8.75 9.00
N GLN A 15 9.85 9.14 9.34
CA GLN A 15 10.58 8.50 10.43
C GLN A 15 9.85 8.70 11.76
N GLY A 16 9.87 7.68 12.61
CA GLY A 16 9.23 7.69 13.93
C GLY A 16 7.77 7.27 13.94
N ARG A 17 7.17 6.93 12.80
CA ARG A 17 5.84 6.30 12.75
C ARG A 17 5.88 4.87 13.26
N SER A 18 4.91 4.53 14.10
CA SER A 18 4.79 3.17 14.64
C SER A 18 4.03 2.26 13.67
N LEU A 19 4.19 0.94 13.83
CA LEU A 19 3.37 -0.05 13.12
C LEU A 19 1.87 0.15 13.36
N PHE A 20 1.47 0.64 14.54
CA PHE A 20 0.07 0.94 14.83
C PHE A 20 -0.45 2.12 14.01
N ASP A 21 0.39 3.12 13.74
CA ASP A 21 0.01 4.24 12.87
C ASP A 21 -0.23 3.77 11.43
N LEU A 22 0.60 2.83 10.95
CA LEU A 22 0.40 2.16 9.66
C LEU A 22 -0.92 1.40 9.60
N ILE A 23 -1.22 0.61 10.64
CA ILE A 23 -2.44 -0.19 10.70
C ILE A 23 -3.68 0.71 10.72
N ARG A 24 -3.66 1.81 11.48
CA ARG A 24 -4.77 2.78 11.50
C ARG A 24 -4.96 3.42 10.14
N PHE A 25 -3.88 3.91 9.52
CA PHE A 25 -3.95 4.51 8.19
C PHE A 25 -4.53 3.53 7.15
N LYS A 26 -4.11 2.26 7.17
CA LYS A 26 -4.69 1.22 6.31
C LYS A 26 -6.19 1.08 6.52
N GLN A 27 -6.63 0.98 7.78
CA GLN A 27 -8.06 0.83 8.11
C GLN A 27 -8.87 2.04 7.63
N ASP A 28 -8.38 3.25 7.89
CA ASP A 28 -9.06 4.49 7.46
C ASP A 28 -9.22 4.52 5.93
N VAL A 29 -8.18 4.13 5.17
CA VAL A 29 -8.25 4.07 3.70
C VAL A 29 -9.19 2.97 3.20
N GLU A 30 -9.15 1.77 3.79
CA GLU A 30 -10.07 0.68 3.44
C GLU A 30 -11.54 1.09 3.70
N ASP A 31 -11.80 1.79 4.81
CA ASP A 31 -13.13 2.27 5.17
C ASP A 31 -13.62 3.35 4.21
N ILE A 32 -12.74 4.26 3.77
CA ILE A 32 -13.07 5.31 2.79
C ILE A 32 -13.34 4.71 1.40
N LEU A 33 -12.51 3.77 0.96
CA LEU A 33 -12.60 3.21 -0.40
C LEU A 33 -13.59 2.04 -0.51
N GLY A 34 -13.99 1.44 0.61
CA GLY A 34 -14.86 0.28 0.67
C GLY A 34 -14.25 -0.98 0.05
N VAL A 35 -12.93 -1.02 -0.12
CA VAL A 35 -12.17 -2.12 -0.71
C VAL A 35 -10.91 -2.41 0.09
N LYS A 36 -10.37 -3.61 -0.06
CA LYS A 36 -9.12 -3.99 0.61
C LYS A 36 -7.92 -3.27 -0.01
N VAL A 37 -7.06 -2.76 0.85
CA VAL A 37 -5.87 -2.00 0.48
C VAL A 37 -4.65 -2.65 1.11
N GLU A 38 -3.64 -2.88 0.31
CA GLU A 38 -2.37 -3.40 0.77
C GLU A 38 -1.30 -2.32 0.63
N LEU A 39 -0.69 -1.99 1.76
CA LEU A 39 0.30 -0.91 1.86
C LEU A 39 1.68 -1.55 1.82
N VAL A 40 2.45 -1.20 0.80
CA VAL A 40 3.81 -1.67 0.62
C VAL A 40 4.77 -0.49 0.69
N THR A 41 5.91 -0.70 1.33
CA THR A 41 7.03 0.23 1.25
C THR A 41 8.01 -0.27 0.20
N GLU A 42 8.77 0.63 -0.43
CA GLU A 42 9.76 0.21 -1.42
C GLU A 42 10.76 -0.82 -0.86
N ASN A 43 11.12 -0.65 0.43
CA ASN A 43 12.02 -1.56 1.15
C ASN A 43 11.41 -2.94 1.44
N SER A 44 10.09 -3.07 1.36
CA SER A 44 9.39 -4.37 1.53
C SER A 44 9.29 -5.17 0.23
N ILE A 45 9.65 -4.58 -0.92
CA ILE A 45 9.60 -5.26 -2.21
C ILE A 45 10.85 -6.13 -2.39
N HIS A 46 10.66 -7.39 -2.77
CA HIS A 46 11.77 -8.26 -3.12
C HIS A 46 12.55 -7.68 -4.32
N TRP A 47 13.88 -7.66 -4.22
CA TRP A 47 14.76 -6.98 -5.17
C TRP A 47 14.54 -7.37 -6.64
N THR A 48 14.18 -8.63 -6.93
CA THR A 48 13.90 -9.09 -8.30
C THR A 48 12.64 -8.49 -8.91
N MET A 49 11.69 -8.04 -8.10
CA MET A 49 10.41 -7.47 -8.54
C MET A 49 10.38 -5.95 -8.44
N LYS A 50 11.43 -5.35 -7.86
CA LYS A 50 11.46 -3.94 -7.50
C LYS A 50 11.29 -3.05 -8.71
N GLU A 51 12.02 -3.33 -9.79
CA GLU A 51 11.96 -2.56 -11.03
C GLU A 51 10.57 -2.64 -11.67
N ASP A 52 9.98 -3.83 -11.77
CA ASP A 52 8.64 -4.03 -12.35
C ASP A 52 7.56 -3.29 -11.56
N VAL A 53 7.63 -3.35 -10.22
CA VAL A 53 6.67 -2.66 -9.34
C VAL A 53 6.81 -1.14 -9.47
N LEU A 54 8.03 -0.61 -9.48
CA LEU A 54 8.29 0.82 -9.61
C LEU A 54 7.86 1.35 -10.99
N ASN A 55 8.10 0.59 -12.05
CA ASN A 55 7.69 0.96 -13.42
C ASN A 55 6.17 0.91 -13.61
N GLY A 56 5.47 0.03 -12.88
CA GLY A 56 4.00 -0.06 -12.90
C GLY A 56 3.30 0.92 -11.96
N ALA A 57 4.03 1.62 -11.09
CA ALA A 57 3.47 2.53 -10.11
C ALA A 57 2.97 3.82 -10.78
N ILE A 58 1.79 4.28 -10.36
CA ILE A 58 1.25 5.58 -10.76
C ILE A 58 1.36 6.52 -9.56
N GLN A 59 2.04 7.64 -9.74
CA GLN A 59 2.12 8.69 -8.73
C GLN A 59 0.79 9.47 -8.71
N LEU A 60 0.16 9.52 -7.54
CA LEU A 60 -1.09 10.23 -7.27
C LEU A 60 -0.86 11.51 -6.48
#